data_AF-A0ABD1Y247-F1
#
_entry.id   AF-A0ABD1Y247-F1
#
_cell.length_a   1.000
_cell.length_b   1.000
_cell.length_c   1.000
_cell.angle_alpha   90.00
_cell.angle_beta   90.00
_cell.angle_gamma   90.00
#
_symmetry.space_group_name_H-M   'P 1'
#
loop_
_entity.id
_entity.type
_entity.pdbx_description
1 polymer ?
#
loop_
_entity_poly.entity_id
_entity_poly.type
_entity_poly.pdbx_seq_one_letter_code
_entity_poly.pdbx_strand_id
1 'polypeptide(L)'
;MESLPEEIWSQILCLSTSKEGGLGARDLCAFAVVNRCARRISSECKIWWPLVKRDFSSEYKPSEESQVHPKALYRIKHEKKKLKREAERRRQIMGLQSSIHTSIIRMMKFEKKLENERKAAAEVRRRLTALHSSSRASLALQRWQPQAVTIHHQRIVHQVHVDAIAEENSLKLELQERYHFIVTCEKALRGLERSIKCLQDKLEEINYNPIKPSEGTSSLGVKNLRKAGIDWSSLRYSKKSKKTLDTPLSYPSISGGMDFLGDNSSKLDVLDGVEEDPPLRSGVSRSF
;
A
#
# COMPACT_ATOMS: atom_id res chain seq x y z
N MET A 1 -8.56 -57.08 -14.16
CA MET A 1 -9.84 -56.51 -14.65
C MET A 1 -10.72 -57.56 -15.33
N GLU A 2 -10.26 -58.81 -15.50
CA GLU A 2 -10.91 -59.81 -16.36
C GLU A 2 -12.04 -60.61 -15.71
N SER A 3 -12.32 -60.41 -14.42
CA SER A 3 -13.32 -61.19 -13.67
C SER A 3 -14.60 -60.45 -13.29
N LEU A 4 -14.71 -59.14 -13.57
CA LEU A 4 -15.88 -58.35 -13.18
C LEU A 4 -16.62 -57.78 -14.41
N PRO A 5 -17.94 -57.96 -14.52
CA PRO A 5 -18.74 -57.42 -15.62
C PRO A 5 -18.68 -55.89 -15.73
N GLU A 6 -18.89 -55.38 -16.94
CA GLU A 6 -18.79 -53.95 -17.26
C GLU A 6 -19.88 -53.12 -16.55
N GLU A 7 -21.06 -53.72 -16.36
CA GLU A 7 -22.20 -53.14 -15.65
C GLU A 7 -21.86 -52.85 -14.19
N ILE A 8 -21.10 -53.75 -13.55
CA ILE A 8 -20.69 -53.59 -12.15
C ILE A 8 -19.66 -52.47 -12.03
N TRP A 9 -18.70 -52.39 -12.95
CA TRP A 9 -17.75 -51.28 -13.01
C TRP A 9 -18.44 -49.93 -13.26
N SER A 10 -19.43 -49.88 -14.17
CA SER A 10 -20.21 -48.67 -14.44
C SER A 10 -20.98 -48.22 -13.19
N GLN A 11 -21.62 -49.16 -12.47
CA GLN A 11 -22.34 -48.87 -11.23
C GLN A 11 -21.41 -48.37 -10.12
N ILE A 12 -20.26 -49.03 -9.92
CA ILE A 12 -19.25 -48.61 -8.93
C ILE A 12 -18.78 -47.19 -9.23
N LEU A 13 -18.45 -46.89 -10.49
CA LEU A 13 -18.00 -45.56 -10.89
C LEU A 13 -19.09 -44.52 -10.72
N CYS A 14 -20.32 -44.80 -11.15
CA CYS A 14 -21.46 -43.90 -11.01
C CYS A 14 -21.75 -43.55 -9.54
N LEU A 15 -21.75 -44.56 -8.65
CA LEU A 15 -21.93 -44.35 -7.21
C LEU A 15 -20.76 -43.58 -6.60
N SER A 16 -19.53 -43.82 -7.07
CA SER A 16 -18.34 -43.14 -6.57
C SER A 16 -18.25 -41.67 -7.00
N THR A 17 -18.73 -41.30 -8.19
CA THR A 17 -18.72 -39.91 -8.66
C THR A 17 -19.88 -39.09 -8.08
N SER A 18 -20.96 -39.76 -7.69
CA SER A 18 -22.12 -39.14 -7.04
C SER A 18 -21.87 -38.79 -5.57
N LYS A 19 -20.87 -39.42 -4.92
CA LYS A 19 -20.49 -39.11 -3.53
C LYS A 19 -19.66 -37.83 -3.43
N GLU A 20 -19.93 -37.06 -2.38
CA GLU A 20 -19.12 -35.91 -1.98
C GLU A 20 -17.74 -36.41 -1.51
N GLY A 21 -16.65 -35.88 -2.08
CA GLY A 21 -15.28 -36.38 -1.86
C GLY A 21 -14.92 -37.69 -2.58
N GLY A 22 -15.78 -38.20 -3.46
CA GLY A 22 -15.51 -39.37 -4.29
C GLY A 22 -14.64 -39.07 -5.53
N LEU A 23 -14.60 -40.00 -6.49
CA LEU A 23 -13.72 -39.87 -7.68
C LEU A 23 -13.96 -38.56 -8.44
N GLY A 24 -12.86 -37.92 -8.84
CA GLY A 24 -12.87 -36.71 -9.67
C GLY A 24 -12.73 -37.01 -11.16
N ALA A 25 -12.89 -35.98 -12.00
CA ALA A 25 -12.62 -36.10 -13.43
C ALA A 25 -11.19 -36.57 -13.76
N ARG A 26 -10.22 -36.19 -12.92
CA ARG A 26 -8.82 -36.63 -13.08
C ARG A 26 -8.69 -38.14 -12.92
N ASP A 27 -9.37 -38.72 -11.93
CA ASP A 27 -9.31 -40.15 -11.62
C ASP A 27 -10.03 -40.97 -12.70
N LEU A 28 -11.16 -40.47 -13.20
CA LEU A 28 -11.88 -41.08 -14.34
C LEU A 28 -11.03 -41.08 -15.62
N CYS A 29 -10.27 -40.00 -15.86
CA CYS A 29 -9.34 -39.90 -16.98
C CYS A 29 -8.15 -40.84 -16.81
N ALA A 30 -7.59 -40.97 -15.60
CA ALA A 30 -6.53 -41.93 -15.30
C ALA A 30 -7.00 -43.38 -15.49
N PHE A 31 -8.21 -43.70 -15.01
CA PHE A 31 -8.85 -45.00 -15.21
C PHE A 31 -9.03 -45.35 -16.70
N ALA A 32 -9.40 -44.38 -17.53
CA ALA A 32 -9.57 -44.57 -18.97
C ALA A 32 -8.28 -44.90 -19.74
N VAL A 33 -7.12 -44.71 -19.12
CA VAL A 33 -5.80 -45.05 -19.70
C VAL A 33 -5.45 -46.52 -19.46
N VAL A 34 -6.00 -47.14 -18.41
CA VAL A 34 -5.60 -48.49 -17.95
C VAL A 34 -5.89 -49.59 -18.98
N ASN A 35 -7.08 -49.60 -19.59
CA ASN A 35 -7.41 -50.54 -20.68
C ASN A 35 -8.55 -50.01 -21.58
N ARG A 36 -8.83 -50.74 -22.68
CA ARG A 36 -9.88 -50.39 -23.65
C ARG A 36 -11.29 -50.44 -23.06
N CYS A 37 -11.54 -51.40 -22.17
CA CYS A 37 -12.83 -51.57 -21.48
C CYS A 37 -13.12 -50.37 -20.56
N ALA A 38 -12.18 -50.00 -19.69
CA ALA A 38 -12.21 -48.84 -18.80
C ALA A 38 -12.40 -47.53 -19.56
N ARG A 39 -11.81 -47.38 -20.76
CA ARG A 39 -12.05 -46.21 -21.61
C ARG A 39 -13.50 -46.11 -22.08
N ARG A 40 -14.13 -47.23 -22.42
CA ARG A 40 -15.53 -47.30 -22.85
C ARG A 40 -16.45 -46.97 -21.68
N ILE A 41 -16.25 -47.63 -20.53
CA ILE A 41 -17.03 -47.40 -19.30
C ILE A 41 -16.88 -45.96 -18.82
N SER A 42 -15.66 -45.42 -18.74
CA SER A 42 -15.37 -44.02 -18.37
C SER A 42 -15.95 -42.99 -19.36
N SER A 43 -16.46 -43.40 -20.52
CA SER A 43 -17.10 -42.47 -21.46
C SER A 43 -18.63 -42.45 -21.34
N GLU A 44 -19.22 -43.27 -20.48
CA GLU A 44 -20.67 -43.34 -20.29
C GLU A 44 -21.27 -42.07 -19.69
N CYS A 45 -22.41 -41.63 -20.24
CA CYS A 45 -23.08 -40.39 -19.81
C CYS A 45 -23.52 -40.41 -18.34
N LYS A 46 -23.89 -41.59 -17.82
CA LYS A 46 -24.38 -41.79 -16.44
C LYS A 46 -23.34 -41.42 -15.38
N ILE A 47 -22.05 -41.51 -15.71
CA ILE A 47 -20.93 -41.22 -14.79
C ILE A 47 -20.61 -39.72 -14.77
N TRP A 48 -20.70 -39.05 -15.93
CA TRP A 48 -20.33 -37.63 -16.06
C TRP A 48 -21.44 -36.66 -15.65
N TRP A 49 -22.72 -37.02 -15.78
CA TRP A 49 -23.82 -36.14 -15.36
C TRP A 49 -23.80 -35.79 -13.86
N PRO A 50 -23.65 -36.76 -12.94
CA PRO A 50 -23.49 -36.48 -11.51
C PRO A 50 -22.28 -35.59 -11.24
N LEU A 51 -21.17 -35.83 -11.94
CA LEU A 51 -19.93 -35.08 -11.79
C LEU A 51 -20.08 -33.61 -12.25
N VAL A 52 -20.78 -33.37 -13.37
CA VAL A 52 -21.10 -32.02 -13.85
C VAL A 52 -22.02 -31.29 -12.85
N LYS A 53 -23.04 -31.99 -12.33
CA LYS A 53 -23.97 -31.43 -11.33
C LYS A 53 -23.26 -31.06 -10.03
N ARG A 54 -22.31 -31.89 -9.57
CA ARG A 54 -21.51 -31.65 -8.36
C ARG A 54 -20.52 -30.49 -8.54
N ASP A 55 -19.71 -30.52 -9.59
CA ASP A 55 -18.57 -29.60 -9.73
C ASP A 55 -18.99 -28.22 -10.30
N PHE A 56 -20.17 -28.15 -10.95
CA PHE A 56 -20.72 -26.95 -11.58
C PHE A 56 -22.19 -26.69 -11.19
N SER A 57 -22.59 -26.99 -9.94
CA SER A 57 -23.98 -26.82 -9.49
C SER A 57 -24.55 -25.43 -9.78
N SER A 58 -23.73 -24.38 -9.67
CA SER A 58 -24.11 -22.99 -9.97
C SER A 58 -24.29 -22.67 -11.46
N GLU A 59 -23.72 -23.45 -12.38
CA GLU A 59 -23.74 -23.21 -13.82
C GLU A 59 -24.48 -24.32 -14.59
N TYR A 60 -25.19 -25.19 -13.86
CA TYR A 60 -25.91 -26.31 -14.42
C TYR A 60 -27.28 -25.88 -14.96
N LYS A 61 -27.58 -26.24 -16.22
CA LYS A 61 -28.89 -26.03 -16.84
C LYS A 61 -29.47 -27.38 -17.27
N PRO A 62 -30.67 -27.77 -16.80
CA PRO A 62 -31.30 -29.04 -17.19
C PRO A 62 -31.50 -29.19 -18.71
N SER A 63 -31.69 -28.08 -19.44
CA SER A 63 -31.83 -28.10 -20.91
C SER A 63 -30.59 -28.60 -21.66
N GLU A 64 -29.42 -28.64 -21.02
CA GLU A 64 -28.18 -29.15 -21.62
C GLU A 64 -28.11 -30.68 -21.64
N GLU A 65 -29.01 -31.39 -20.91
CA GLU A 65 -28.99 -32.86 -20.81
C GLU A 65 -29.26 -33.60 -22.12
N SER A 66 -30.00 -32.98 -23.05
CA SER A 66 -30.42 -33.61 -24.31
C SER A 66 -29.57 -33.24 -25.53
N GLN A 67 -28.66 -32.26 -25.42
CA GLN A 67 -28.00 -31.66 -26.60
C GLN A 67 -26.52 -32.00 -26.74
N VAL A 68 -25.80 -32.26 -25.63
CA VAL A 68 -24.34 -32.39 -25.64
C VAL A 68 -23.90 -33.58 -24.78
N HIS A 69 -22.90 -34.32 -25.26
CA HIS A 69 -22.28 -35.39 -24.47
C HIS A 69 -21.67 -34.81 -23.17
N PRO A 70 -22.02 -35.33 -21.98
CA PRO A 70 -21.67 -34.70 -20.69
C PRO A 70 -20.16 -34.59 -20.44
N LYS A 71 -19.36 -35.53 -20.97
CA LYS A 71 -17.88 -35.44 -20.95
C LYS A 71 -17.33 -34.23 -21.71
N ALA A 72 -17.93 -33.89 -22.86
CA ALA A 72 -17.53 -32.72 -23.64
C ALA A 72 -17.98 -31.42 -22.96
N LEU A 73 -19.20 -31.41 -22.41
CA LEU A 73 -19.72 -30.30 -21.60
C LEU A 73 -18.83 -30.02 -20.38
N TYR A 74 -18.43 -31.07 -19.65
CA TYR A 74 -17.51 -30.97 -18.52
C TYR A 74 -16.18 -30.35 -18.93
N ARG A 75 -15.60 -30.80 -20.06
CA ARG A 75 -14.35 -30.24 -20.59
C ARG A 75 -14.46 -28.74 -20.86
N ILE A 76 -15.52 -28.32 -21.55
CA ILE A 76 -15.77 -26.89 -21.88
C ILE A 76 -15.93 -26.07 -20.59
N LYS A 77 -16.76 -26.51 -19.65
CA LYS A 77 -16.97 -25.79 -18.38
C LYS A 77 -15.70 -25.73 -17.53
N HIS A 78 -14.92 -26.80 -17.51
CA HIS A 78 -13.63 -26.83 -16.81
C HIS A 78 -12.61 -25.87 -17.43
N GLU A 79 -12.50 -25.83 -18.75
CA GLU A 79 -11.65 -24.87 -19.47
C GLU A 79 -12.09 -23.42 -19.22
N LYS A 80 -13.40 -23.14 -19.28
CA LYS A 80 -13.95 -21.83 -18.95
C LYS A 80 -13.63 -21.41 -17.50
N LYS A 81 -13.79 -22.31 -16.53
CA LYS A 81 -13.45 -22.07 -15.11
C LYS A 81 -11.95 -21.88 -14.91
N LYS A 82 -11.10 -22.55 -15.69
CA LYS A 82 -9.65 -22.34 -15.70
C LYS A 82 -9.30 -20.93 -16.22
N LEU A 83 -9.83 -20.56 -17.39
CA LEU A 83 -9.62 -19.23 -17.98
C LEU A 83 -10.13 -18.10 -17.07
N LYS A 84 -11.28 -18.30 -16.42
CA LYS A 84 -11.82 -17.34 -15.44
C LYS A 84 -10.87 -17.14 -14.25
N ARG A 85 -10.30 -18.22 -13.70
CA ARG A 85 -9.29 -18.14 -12.63
C ARG A 85 -8.01 -17.43 -13.08
N GLU A 86 -7.53 -17.70 -14.29
CA GLU A 86 -6.35 -17.03 -14.85
C GLU A 86 -6.59 -15.54 -15.13
N ALA A 87 -7.80 -15.17 -15.58
CA ALA A 87 -8.19 -13.78 -15.77
C ALA A 87 -8.28 -13.04 -14.43
N GLU A 88 -8.89 -13.65 -13.42
CA GLU A 88 -8.99 -13.07 -12.08
C GLU A 88 -7.62 -12.88 -11.44
N ARG A 89 -6.74 -13.88 -11.55
CA ARG A 89 -5.32 -13.76 -11.15
C ARG A 89 -4.64 -12.57 -11.82
N ARG A 90 -4.77 -12.43 -13.15
CA ARG A 90 -4.17 -11.31 -13.89
C ARG A 90 -4.68 -9.96 -13.39
N ARG A 91 -5.97 -9.85 -13.09
CA ARG A 91 -6.57 -8.64 -12.49
C ARG A 91 -5.98 -8.33 -11.12
N GLN A 92 -5.85 -9.33 -10.26
CA GLN A 92 -5.25 -9.18 -8.93
C GLN A 92 -3.79 -8.72 -9.03
N ILE A 93 -3.00 -9.32 -9.92
CA ILE A 93 -1.60 -8.92 -10.18
C ILE A 93 -1.53 -7.45 -10.62
N MET A 94 -2.32 -7.06 -11.61
CA MET A 94 -2.37 -5.68 -12.10
C MET A 94 -2.81 -4.70 -11.00
N GLY A 95 -3.78 -5.08 -10.18
CA GLY A 95 -4.24 -4.28 -9.03
C GLY A 95 -3.13 -4.05 -8.00
N LEU A 96 -2.39 -5.10 -7.63
CA LEU A 96 -1.25 -4.99 -6.73
C LEU A 96 -0.12 -4.15 -7.32
N GLN A 97 0.23 -4.35 -8.59
CA GLN A 97 1.25 -3.57 -9.29
C GLN A 97 0.88 -2.08 -9.34
N SER A 98 -0.38 -1.76 -9.64
CA SER A 98 -0.90 -0.38 -9.61
C SER A 98 -0.83 0.23 -8.21
N SER A 99 -1.21 -0.52 -7.18
CA SER A 99 -1.11 -0.07 -5.78
C SER A 99 0.34 0.18 -5.33
N ILE A 100 1.26 -0.68 -5.75
CA ILE A 100 2.70 -0.49 -5.52
C ILE A 100 3.17 0.80 -6.21
N HIS A 101 2.85 0.97 -7.49
CA HIS A 101 3.26 2.14 -8.28
C HIS A 101 2.74 3.46 -7.69
N THR A 102 1.47 3.51 -7.32
CA THR A 102 0.88 4.69 -6.67
C THR A 102 1.52 4.98 -5.31
N SER A 103 1.81 3.96 -4.52
CA SER A 103 2.52 4.09 -3.24
C SER A 103 3.94 4.64 -3.41
N ILE A 104 4.64 4.22 -4.46
CA ILE A 104 5.96 4.74 -4.83
C ILE A 104 5.89 6.21 -5.23
N ILE A 105 4.93 6.59 -6.07
CA ILE A 105 4.74 8.01 -6.45
C ILE A 105 4.47 8.87 -5.21
N ARG A 106 3.62 8.38 -4.29
CA ARG A 106 3.38 9.06 -3.01
C ARG A 106 4.66 9.20 -2.18
N MET A 107 5.48 8.14 -2.12
CA MET A 107 6.77 8.16 -1.43
C MET A 107 7.68 9.25 -1.99
N MET A 108 7.84 9.34 -3.32
CA MET A 108 8.65 10.40 -3.96
C MET A 108 8.14 11.81 -3.62
N LYS A 109 6.81 12.00 -3.59
CA LYS A 109 6.21 13.29 -3.21
C LYS A 109 6.56 13.65 -1.77
N PHE A 110 6.49 12.70 -0.84
CA PHE A 110 6.88 12.92 0.55
C PHE A 110 8.38 13.16 0.72
N GLU A 111 9.24 12.45 -0.01
CA GLU A 111 10.69 12.70 -0.01
C GLU A 111 11.02 14.12 -0.48
N LYS A 112 10.37 14.59 -1.56
CA LYS A 112 10.54 15.96 -2.05
C LYS A 112 10.04 16.99 -1.03
N LYS A 113 8.88 16.76 -0.41
CA LYS A 113 8.36 17.63 0.67
C LYS A 113 9.33 17.68 1.85
N LEU A 114 9.84 16.53 2.28
CA LEU A 114 10.79 16.41 3.38
C LEU A 114 12.07 17.20 3.11
N GLU A 115 12.62 17.11 1.89
CA GLU A 115 13.82 17.84 1.49
C GLU A 115 13.58 19.36 1.49
N ASN A 116 12.43 19.80 0.99
CA ASN A 116 12.05 21.22 1.02
C ASN A 116 11.93 21.73 2.46
N GLU A 117 11.31 20.97 3.35
CA GLU A 117 11.15 21.36 4.76
C GLU A 117 12.47 21.36 5.52
N ARG A 118 13.38 20.45 5.21
CA ARG A 118 14.73 20.46 5.78
C ARG A 118 15.51 21.71 5.36
N LYS A 119 15.40 22.11 4.09
CA LYS A 119 16.00 23.36 3.59
C LYS A 119 15.39 24.58 4.27
N ALA A 120 14.07 24.61 4.42
CA ALA A 120 13.38 25.71 5.06
C ALA A 120 13.69 25.79 6.57
N ALA A 121 13.75 24.67 7.29
CA ALA A 121 14.20 24.62 8.68
C ALA A 121 15.66 25.09 8.82
N ALA A 122 16.53 24.74 7.87
CA ALA A 122 17.91 25.23 7.85
C ALA A 122 18.01 26.75 7.60
N GLU A 123 17.11 27.32 6.80
CA GLU A 123 16.98 28.77 6.60
C GLU A 123 16.54 29.48 7.89
N VAL A 124 15.47 29.01 8.54
CA VAL A 124 14.99 29.56 9.83
C VAL A 124 16.09 29.50 10.87
N ARG A 125 16.80 28.37 10.96
CA ARG A 125 17.94 28.21 11.86
C ARG A 125 19.06 29.21 11.56
N ARG A 126 19.38 29.46 10.28
CA ARG A 126 20.36 30.48 9.90
C ARG A 126 19.93 31.89 10.34
N ARG A 127 18.66 32.23 10.16
CA ARG A 127 18.10 33.52 10.63
C ARG A 127 18.21 33.66 12.15
N LEU A 128 17.86 32.61 12.89
CA LEU A 128 17.98 32.61 14.35
C LEU A 128 19.43 32.83 14.81
N THR A 129 20.41 32.17 14.18
CA THR A 129 21.83 32.38 14.51
C THR A 129 22.34 33.77 14.12
N ALA A 130 21.83 34.35 13.03
CA ALA A 130 22.17 35.71 12.62
C ALA A 130 21.58 36.74 13.61
N LEU A 131 20.34 36.54 14.05
CA LEU A 131 19.69 37.35 15.07
C LEU A 131 20.50 37.32 16.37
N HIS A 132 20.87 36.14 16.87
CA HIS A 132 21.71 36.00 18.07
C HIS A 132 23.07 36.69 17.93
N SER A 133 23.69 36.62 16.75
CA SER A 133 24.97 37.28 16.48
C SER A 133 24.82 38.80 16.49
N SER A 134 23.75 39.33 15.88
CA SER A 134 23.39 40.74 15.88
C SER A 134 23.09 41.25 17.30
N SER A 135 22.29 40.52 18.08
CA SER A 135 21.99 40.85 19.47
C SER A 135 23.26 40.91 20.34
N ARG A 136 24.18 39.94 20.18
CA ARG A 136 25.46 39.94 20.90
C ARG A 136 26.36 41.11 20.51
N ALA A 137 26.44 41.43 19.22
CA ALA A 137 27.19 42.58 18.74
C ALA A 137 26.61 43.90 19.28
N SER A 138 25.28 44.03 19.29
CA SER A 138 24.58 45.18 19.87
C SER A 138 24.85 45.34 21.36
N LEU A 139 24.79 44.25 22.14
CA LEU A 139 25.12 44.26 23.57
C LEU A 139 26.60 44.62 23.81
N ALA A 140 27.51 44.14 22.98
CA ALA A 140 28.92 44.51 23.05
C ALA A 140 29.11 46.01 22.78
N LEU A 141 28.46 46.56 21.75
CA LEU A 141 28.49 48.00 21.48
C LEU A 141 27.92 48.80 22.66
N GLN A 142 26.80 48.39 23.24
CA GLN A 142 26.21 49.05 24.40
C GLN A 142 27.17 49.10 25.60
N ARG A 143 27.94 48.03 25.83
CA ARG A 143 28.90 47.97 26.93
C ARG A 143 30.15 48.84 26.70
N TRP A 144 30.54 49.05 25.45
CA TRP A 144 31.76 49.78 25.07
C TRP A 144 31.52 51.24 24.70
N GLN A 145 30.28 51.65 24.43
CA GLN A 145 29.95 53.03 24.08
C GLN A 145 29.76 53.92 25.33
N PRO A 146 30.25 55.18 25.30
CA PRO A 146 29.93 56.15 26.34
C PRO A 146 28.43 56.52 26.30
N GLN A 147 27.82 56.68 27.47
CA GLN A 147 26.37 56.85 27.64
C GLN A 147 25.77 58.00 26.81
N ALA A 148 26.51 59.10 26.61
CA ALA A 148 26.07 60.24 25.81
C ALA A 148 25.79 59.86 24.34
N VAL A 149 26.58 58.96 23.77
CA VAL A 149 26.42 58.46 22.40
C VAL A 149 25.23 57.51 22.31
N THR A 150 25.04 56.65 23.31
CA THR A 150 23.90 55.74 23.38
C THR A 150 22.57 56.49 23.45
N ILE A 151 22.47 57.53 24.27
CA ILE A 151 21.26 58.36 24.39
C ILE A 151 20.95 59.08 23.07
N HIS A 152 21.97 59.58 22.39
CA HIS A 152 21.81 60.23 21.08
C HIS A 152 21.33 59.23 20.01
N HIS A 153 21.96 58.05 19.91
CA HIS A 153 21.54 57.00 18.99
C HIS A 153 20.14 56.47 19.30
N GLN A 154 19.80 56.29 20.57
CA GLN A 154 18.44 55.89 20.97
C GLN A 154 17.43 56.91 20.46
N ARG A 155 17.61 58.22 20.71
CA ARG A 155 16.68 59.27 20.21
C ARG A 155 16.47 59.22 18.69
N ILE A 156 17.49 58.81 17.92
CA ILE A 156 17.40 58.67 16.45
C ILE A 156 16.73 57.34 16.04
N VAL A 157 16.99 56.24 16.77
CA VAL A 157 16.57 54.86 16.40
C VAL A 157 15.15 54.50 16.86
N HIS A 158 14.49 55.29 17.71
CA HIS A 158 13.11 55.04 18.21
C HIS A 158 12.03 54.87 17.11
N GLN A 159 12.34 55.01 15.82
CA GLN A 159 11.40 54.84 14.71
C GLN A 159 11.25 53.38 14.20
N VAL A 160 12.13 52.44 14.58
CA VAL A 160 12.05 51.04 14.15
C VAL A 160 12.43 50.10 15.31
N HIS A 161 11.50 49.85 16.24
CA HIS A 161 11.67 48.81 17.25
C HIS A 161 10.74 47.64 16.92
N VAL A 162 11.30 46.62 16.28
CA VAL A 162 10.72 45.27 16.33
C VAL A 162 11.34 44.61 17.55
N ASP A 163 10.50 44.11 18.46
CA ASP A 163 10.96 43.43 19.66
C ASP A 163 11.80 42.20 19.27
N ALA A 164 13.12 42.30 19.38
CA ALA A 164 14.05 41.22 19.01
C ALA A 164 13.75 39.91 19.75
N ILE A 165 13.19 40.00 20.96
CA ILE A 165 12.74 38.86 21.77
C ILE A 165 11.50 38.19 21.14
N ALA A 166 10.55 38.99 20.64
CA ALA A 166 9.36 38.45 19.97
C ALA A 166 9.72 37.79 18.64
N GLU A 167 10.65 38.38 17.87
CA GLU A 167 11.19 37.78 16.65
C GLU A 167 11.92 36.46 16.94
N GLU A 168 12.75 36.43 17.98
CA GLU A 168 13.44 35.20 18.41
C GLU A 168 12.47 34.08 18.77
N ASN A 169 11.43 34.40 19.54
CA ASN A 169 10.40 33.43 19.93
C ASN A 169 9.59 32.93 18.73
N SER A 170 9.25 33.83 17.79
CA SER A 170 8.58 33.46 16.53
C SER A 170 9.42 32.48 15.71
N LEU A 171 10.71 32.76 15.51
CA LEU A 171 11.63 31.87 14.79
C LEU A 171 11.82 30.52 15.49
N LYS A 172 11.83 30.49 16.84
CA LYS A 172 11.88 29.23 17.61
C LYS A 172 10.63 28.39 17.40
N LEU A 173 9.44 29.00 17.44
CA LEU A 173 8.17 28.31 17.20
C LEU A 173 8.10 27.78 15.77
N GLU A 174 8.45 28.58 14.76
CA GLU A 174 8.50 28.14 13.37
C GLU A 174 9.44 26.94 13.19
N LEU A 175 10.61 26.96 13.85
CA LEU A 175 11.55 25.85 13.81
C LEU A 175 10.98 24.59 14.46
N GLN A 176 10.29 24.70 15.59
CA GLN A 176 9.62 23.58 16.26
C GLN A 176 8.52 22.98 15.38
N GLU A 177 7.67 23.80 14.77
CA GLU A 177 6.60 23.36 13.87
C GLU A 177 7.17 22.62 12.66
N ARG A 178 8.21 23.18 12.03
CA ARG A 178 8.90 22.52 10.90
C ARG A 178 9.51 21.18 11.29
N TYR A 179 10.14 21.08 12.47
CA TYR A 179 10.66 19.80 12.95
C TYR A 179 9.55 18.79 13.23
N HIS A 180 8.44 19.21 13.83
CA HIS A 180 7.28 18.37 14.03
C HIS A 180 6.75 17.83 12.69
N PHE A 181 6.68 18.69 11.68
CA PHE A 181 6.28 18.30 10.33
C PHE A 181 7.26 17.32 9.66
N ILE A 182 8.57 17.56 9.79
CA ILE A 182 9.64 16.64 9.32
C ILE A 182 9.46 15.25 9.94
N VAL A 183 9.30 15.17 11.26
CA VAL A 183 9.10 13.90 11.97
C VAL A 183 7.83 13.19 11.49
N THR A 184 6.75 13.94 11.25
CA THR A 184 5.49 13.40 10.74
C THR A 184 5.66 12.83 9.33
N CYS A 185 6.34 13.55 8.43
CA CYS A 185 6.66 13.06 7.08
C CYS A 185 7.53 11.79 7.12
N GLU A 186 8.53 11.73 8.00
CA GLU A 186 9.37 10.54 8.15
C GLU A 186 8.59 9.32 8.67
N LYS A 187 7.64 9.54 9.60
CA LYS A 187 6.71 8.48 10.04
C LYS A 187 5.85 7.98 8.88
N ALA A 188 5.31 8.89 8.06
CA ALA A 188 4.50 8.54 6.89
C ALA A 188 5.32 7.77 5.83
N LEU A 189 6.55 8.20 5.55
CA LEU A 189 7.47 7.49 4.64
C LEU A 189 7.76 6.07 5.11
N ARG A 190 8.09 5.88 6.39
CA ARG A 190 8.26 4.53 6.98
C ARG A 190 7.00 3.68 6.85
N GLY A 191 5.82 4.28 6.97
CA GLY A 191 4.54 3.61 6.74
C GLY A 191 4.38 3.14 5.29
N LEU A 192 4.68 4.00 4.32
CA LEU A 192 4.64 3.68 2.89
C LEU A 192 5.66 2.60 2.52
N GLU A 193 6.89 2.66 3.02
CA GLU A 193 7.91 1.62 2.79
C GLU A 193 7.44 0.23 3.25
N ARG A 194 6.84 0.15 4.46
CA ARG A 194 6.27 -1.10 4.97
C ARG A 194 5.09 -1.57 4.12
N SER A 195 4.23 -0.65 3.69
CA SER A 195 3.08 -0.96 2.84
C SER A 195 3.52 -1.51 1.48
N ILE A 196 4.48 -0.85 0.83
CA ILE A 196 5.08 -1.31 -0.44
C ILE A 196 5.65 -2.71 -0.28
N LYS A 197 6.41 -2.97 0.78
CA LYS A 197 6.97 -4.30 1.06
C LYS A 197 5.86 -5.35 1.23
N CYS A 198 4.82 -5.06 1.99
CA CYS A 198 3.67 -5.95 2.17
C CYS A 198 2.95 -6.25 0.83
N LEU A 199 2.79 -5.25 -0.04
CA LEU A 199 2.21 -5.44 -1.36
C LEU A 199 3.11 -6.27 -2.29
N GLN A 200 4.43 -6.09 -2.20
CA GLN A 200 5.41 -6.90 -2.92
C GLN A 200 5.37 -8.36 -2.45
N ASP A 201 5.34 -8.60 -1.13
CA ASP A 201 5.23 -9.94 -0.56
C ASP A 201 3.94 -10.64 -1.03
N LYS A 202 2.81 -9.93 -1.08
CA LYS A 202 1.54 -10.45 -1.63
C LYS A 202 1.64 -10.78 -3.12
N LEU A 203 2.30 -9.93 -3.88
CA LEU A 203 2.51 -10.15 -5.31
C LEU A 203 3.40 -11.38 -5.55
N GLU A 204 4.43 -11.56 -4.74
CA GLU A 204 5.28 -12.76 -4.73
C GLU A 204 4.49 -14.01 -4.33
N GLU A 205 3.60 -13.94 -3.33
CA GLU A 205 2.73 -15.06 -2.95
C GLU A 205 1.82 -15.49 -4.10
N ILE A 206 1.17 -14.54 -4.76
CA ILE A 206 0.34 -14.84 -5.93
C ILE A 206 1.22 -15.43 -7.03
N ASN A 207 2.42 -14.90 -7.26
CA ASN A 207 3.30 -15.43 -8.30
C ASN A 207 3.72 -16.89 -8.02
N TYR A 208 4.08 -17.20 -6.76
CA TYR A 208 4.50 -18.53 -6.33
C TYR A 208 3.36 -19.56 -6.31
N ASN A 209 2.14 -19.15 -5.97
CA ASN A 209 0.98 -20.03 -5.90
C ASN A 209 -0.02 -19.73 -7.03
N PRO A 210 0.18 -20.33 -8.23
CA PRO A 210 -0.53 -19.92 -9.43
C PRO A 210 -2.05 -20.07 -9.36
N ILE A 211 -2.54 -21.01 -8.54
CA ILE A 211 -3.95 -21.41 -8.48
C ILE A 211 -4.27 -21.95 -7.08
N LYS A 212 -4.57 -21.09 -6.09
CA LYS A 212 -5.33 -21.56 -4.92
C LYS A 212 -6.79 -21.77 -5.37
N PRO A 213 -7.42 -22.93 -5.12
CA PRO A 213 -8.86 -23.03 -5.23
C PRO A 213 -9.46 -22.07 -4.19
N SER A 214 -10.23 -21.11 -4.66
CA SER A 214 -11.06 -20.24 -3.85
C SER A 214 -12.16 -21.09 -3.21
N GLU A 215 -11.86 -21.73 -2.09
CA GLU A 215 -12.83 -22.15 -1.10
C GLU A 215 -12.57 -21.35 0.18
N GLY A 216 -13.64 -20.86 0.77
CA GLY A 216 -13.59 -19.88 1.84
C GLY A 216 -12.86 -20.38 3.09
N THR A 217 -12.42 -19.39 3.87
CA THR A 217 -12.02 -19.43 5.28
C THR A 217 -10.60 -19.88 5.65
N SER A 218 -9.91 -18.95 6.33
CA SER A 218 -9.11 -19.16 7.55
C SER A 218 -7.98 -20.20 7.57
N SER A 219 -6.73 -19.72 7.51
CA SER A 219 -5.69 -19.89 8.54
C SER A 219 -4.35 -19.37 8.00
N LEU A 220 -3.77 -18.34 8.62
CA LEU A 220 -2.67 -18.44 9.58
C LEU A 220 -1.46 -19.27 9.10
N GLY A 221 -0.39 -18.53 8.78
CA GLY A 221 0.98 -18.92 9.10
C GLY A 221 1.66 -19.89 8.15
N VAL A 222 2.35 -19.36 7.13
CA VAL A 222 3.53 -20.04 6.59
C VAL A 222 4.69 -19.04 6.52
N LYS A 223 5.65 -19.24 7.42
CA LYS A 223 6.97 -18.60 7.39
C LYS A 223 7.86 -19.35 6.40
N ASN A 224 8.76 -18.58 5.78
CA ASN A 224 10.01 -18.95 5.09
C ASN A 224 10.00 -19.02 3.55
N LEU A 225 10.55 -17.93 2.99
CA LEU A 225 11.49 -17.80 1.86
C LEU A 225 11.62 -18.98 0.88
N ARG A 226 11.52 -18.66 -0.42
CA ARG A 226 12.70 -18.58 -1.32
C ARG A 226 12.36 -17.85 -2.63
N LYS A 227 13.33 -17.02 -3.04
CA LYS A 227 13.40 -16.17 -4.24
C LYS A 227 12.84 -16.82 -5.51
N ALA A 228 11.90 -16.14 -6.16
CA ALA A 228 11.72 -16.19 -7.61
C ALA A 228 12.02 -14.78 -8.15
N GLY A 229 13.07 -14.68 -8.97
CA GLY A 229 13.56 -13.43 -9.52
C GLY A 229 12.54 -12.77 -10.43
N ILE A 230 11.82 -11.80 -9.89
CA ILE A 230 11.37 -10.64 -10.66
C ILE A 230 12.40 -9.56 -10.37
N ASP A 231 13.14 -9.18 -11.41
CA ASP A 231 14.15 -8.14 -11.30
C ASP A 231 13.51 -6.76 -11.16
N TRP A 232 13.10 -6.42 -9.92
CA TRP A 232 12.67 -5.07 -9.54
C TRP A 232 13.82 -4.05 -9.58
N SER A 233 15.00 -4.43 -10.09
CA SER A 233 16.16 -3.57 -10.19
C SER A 233 15.96 -2.36 -11.11
N SER A 234 14.99 -2.38 -12.05
CA SER A 234 14.65 -1.17 -12.81
C SER A 234 13.92 -0.12 -11.96
N LEU A 235 13.41 -0.53 -10.81
CA LEU A 235 12.84 0.32 -9.76
C LEU A 235 13.82 0.52 -8.60
N ARG A 236 15.13 0.29 -8.83
CA ARG A 236 16.17 0.78 -7.92
C ARG A 236 16.17 2.29 -7.96
N TYR A 237 15.45 2.86 -7.00
CA TYR A 237 15.74 4.18 -6.47
C TYR A 237 17.21 4.19 -6.07
N SER A 238 17.97 4.98 -6.81
CA SER A 238 19.31 5.39 -6.45
C SER A 238 19.22 6.08 -5.09
N LYS A 239 19.47 5.32 -4.01
CA LYS A 239 19.89 5.85 -2.70
C LYS A 239 21.24 6.56 -2.89
N LYS A 240 21.26 7.68 -3.61
CA LYS A 240 22.42 8.57 -3.64
C LYS A 240 22.27 9.52 -2.46
N SER A 241 23.27 9.47 -1.58
CA SER A 241 23.57 10.44 -0.53
C SER A 241 22.75 10.36 0.76
N LYS A 242 22.93 9.27 1.53
CA LYS A 242 23.14 9.40 2.98
C LYS A 242 24.65 9.30 3.24
N LYS A 243 25.39 10.37 2.96
CA LYS A 243 26.72 10.57 3.56
C LYS A 243 26.82 12.02 4.03
N THR A 244 27.25 12.13 5.28
CA THR A 244 27.74 13.30 6.02
C THR A 244 26.73 14.39 6.35
N LEU A 245 26.11 14.25 7.53
CA LEU A 245 26.11 15.26 8.60
C LEU A 245 25.61 14.60 9.89
N ASP A 246 26.38 13.62 10.37
CA ASP A 246 26.26 13.13 11.74
C ASP A 246 26.93 14.14 12.67
N THR A 247 26.24 15.27 12.90
CA THR A 247 26.36 15.95 14.19
C THR A 247 25.06 15.61 14.92
N PRO A 248 25.10 15.00 16.12
CA PRO A 248 23.89 14.80 16.89
C PRO A 248 23.34 16.18 17.24
N LEU A 249 22.36 16.65 16.48
CA LEU A 249 21.56 17.80 16.87
C LEU A 249 20.76 17.35 18.09
N SER A 250 21.27 17.71 19.26
CA SER A 250 20.58 17.56 20.53
C SER A 250 19.17 18.11 20.36
N TYR A 251 18.20 17.21 20.34
CA TYR A 251 16.81 17.57 20.52
C TYR A 251 16.70 18.30 21.86
N PRO A 252 16.02 19.45 21.95
CA PRO A 252 15.61 19.93 23.26
C PRO A 252 14.68 18.86 23.83
N SER A 253 15.17 18.17 24.87
CA SER A 253 14.39 17.21 25.64
C SER A 253 13.13 17.90 26.14
N ILE A 254 11.97 17.36 25.76
CA ILE A 254 10.69 17.71 26.34
C ILE A 254 10.68 17.13 27.76
N SER A 255 11.23 17.89 28.70
CA SER A 255 11.05 17.68 30.13
C SER A 255 10.85 19.06 30.78
N GLY A 256 9.66 19.58 30.60
CA GLY A 256 9.21 20.80 31.25
C GLY A 256 7.70 20.72 31.32
N GLY A 257 7.19 20.10 32.39
CA GLY A 257 5.78 20.13 32.72
C GLY A 257 5.32 21.57 32.84
N MET A 258 4.20 21.87 32.19
CA MET A 258 3.41 23.05 32.50
C MET A 258 1.96 22.61 32.41
N ASP A 259 1.48 22.08 33.53
CA ASP A 259 0.07 22.10 33.88
C ASP A 259 -0.37 23.56 33.90
N PHE A 260 -1.35 23.93 33.08
CA PHE A 260 -2.45 24.78 33.51
C PHE A 260 -3.59 24.82 32.48
N LEU A 261 -4.72 24.26 32.93
CA LEU A 261 -6.12 24.55 32.61
C LEU A 261 -6.67 24.37 31.18
N GLY A 262 -7.71 23.55 31.10
CA GLY A 262 -8.83 23.82 30.22
C GLY A 262 -9.56 22.58 29.72
N ASP A 263 -10.31 21.94 30.62
CA ASP A 263 -11.35 20.97 30.27
C ASP A 263 -12.26 21.56 29.17
N ASN A 264 -12.40 20.85 28.05
CA ASN A 264 -13.60 20.89 27.21
C ASN A 264 -13.65 19.63 26.37
N SER A 265 -14.23 18.61 26.99
CA SER A 265 -14.88 17.50 26.31
C SER A 265 -16.06 18.02 25.48
N SER A 266 -15.90 18.02 24.16
CA SER A 266 -17.03 17.85 23.24
C SER A 266 -16.57 17.28 21.90
N LYS A 267 -16.83 15.98 21.75
CA LYS A 267 -17.46 15.35 20.58
C LYS A 267 -17.49 16.21 19.31
N LEU A 268 -16.84 15.76 18.25
CA LEU A 268 -17.34 15.90 16.88
C LEU A 268 -16.68 14.87 15.97
N ASP A 269 -17.52 14.36 15.09
CA ASP A 269 -17.46 13.07 14.46
C ASP A 269 -16.57 13.00 13.22
N VAL A 270 -16.29 11.75 12.86
CA VAL A 270 -16.00 11.24 11.52
C VAL A 270 -16.71 12.03 10.42
N LEU A 271 -15.95 12.60 9.48
CA LEU A 271 -16.40 12.77 8.10
C LEU A 271 -15.27 12.47 7.10
N ASP A 272 -15.50 11.39 6.39
CA ASP A 272 -15.01 11.03 5.07
C ASP A 272 -15.54 12.06 4.04
N GLY A 273 -14.75 12.51 3.06
CA GLY A 273 -15.29 13.34 1.98
C GLY A 273 -14.32 14.24 1.21
N VAL A 274 -13.94 13.76 0.02
CA VAL A 274 -13.87 14.50 -1.26
C VAL A 274 -13.12 15.85 -1.28
N GLU A 275 -11.88 15.83 -1.77
CA GLU A 275 -11.15 17.03 -2.20
C GLU A 275 -11.59 17.35 -3.65
N GLU A 276 -12.53 18.29 -3.79
CA GLU A 276 -12.88 18.95 -5.06
C GLU A 276 -11.90 20.10 -5.34
N ASP A 277 -11.40 20.17 -6.57
CA ASP A 277 -10.54 21.25 -7.06
C ASP A 277 -11.27 22.60 -7.12
N PRO A 278 -10.63 23.74 -6.78
CA PRO A 278 -11.25 25.06 -6.92
C PRO A 278 -11.25 25.56 -8.39
N PRO A 279 -12.29 26.30 -8.82
CA PRO A 279 -12.43 26.72 -10.21
C PRO A 279 -11.56 27.93 -10.56
N LEU A 280 -11.03 27.91 -11.79
CA LEU A 280 -10.34 29.02 -12.44
C LEU A 280 -11.28 30.24 -12.57
N ARG A 281 -10.91 31.35 -11.92
CA ARG A 281 -11.60 32.63 -12.05
C ARG A 281 -11.09 33.36 -13.30
N SER A 282 -12.00 33.58 -14.25
CA SER A 282 -11.83 34.37 -15.45
C SER A 282 -11.89 35.88 -15.16
N GLY A 283 -11.13 36.64 -15.96
CA GLY A 283 -11.52 37.96 -16.48
C GLY A 283 -11.21 39.20 -15.64
N VAL A 284 -10.21 39.97 -16.06
CA VAL A 284 -10.32 41.44 -16.11
C VAL A 284 -9.67 41.94 -17.40
N SER A 285 -10.50 42.41 -18.32
CA SER A 285 -10.15 43.27 -19.45
C SER A 285 -9.66 44.63 -18.93
N ARG A 286 -8.60 45.17 -19.52
CA ARG A 286 -8.31 46.61 -19.47
C ARG A 286 -8.25 47.15 -20.89
N SER A 287 -9.25 47.94 -21.22
CA SER A 287 -9.22 48.97 -22.26
C SER A 287 -9.00 50.32 -21.56
N PHE A 288 -8.42 51.26 -22.31
CA PHE A 288 -7.95 52.61 -21.99
C PHE A 288 -6.48 52.70 -21.60
#